data_AF-A0A5N5KYK7-F1
#
_entry.id   AF-A0A5N5KYK7-F1
#
_cell.length_a   1.000
_cell.length_b   1.000
_cell.length_c   1.000
_cell.angle_alpha   90.00
_cell.angle_beta   90.00
_cell.angle_gamma   90.00
#
_symmetry.space_group_name_H-M   'P 1'
#
loop_
_entity.id
_entity.type
_entity.pdbx_description
1 polymer ?
#
loop_
_entity_poly.entity_id
_entity_poly.type
_entity_poly.pdbx_seq_one_letter_code
_entity_poly.pdbx_strand_id
1 'polypeptide(L)'
;MDPNRPFCGIPSDPTHFHAEMGRVPDIHGPLSPPFSQYIPQWEKCGKHNCGNHHYQAAYLAPPLPDFAQPFTEHVRNCTTCNLPKNVVELHFLDCGHTFCRDCLNQMATRTHESIKAKKAKLDELIGNAFALEKAAEHAASAVAAGALEDMADAMTAEVFDMANLSCCRETIPLGSFLYCMDPAVALQCWLDIDHLNTPRECHNICGWPDCGAFVSDKCGFYPRGKGPVVLHCPSCRGNGQLIKRADPVAGPGRGHVWIPTSQPLKRNYTSGLL
;
A
#
# COMPACT_ATOMS: atom_id res chain seq x y z
N MET A 1 -49.00 -22.88 -10.28
CA MET A 1 -49.19 -21.42 -10.10
C MET A 1 -48.20 -21.00 -9.03
N ASP A 2 -47.18 -20.18 -9.23
CA ASP A 2 -46.79 -19.23 -10.29
C ASP A 2 -45.23 -19.21 -10.34
N PRO A 3 -44.59 -19.40 -11.50
CA PRO A 3 -43.13 -19.50 -11.60
C PRO A 3 -42.38 -18.16 -11.60
N ASN A 4 -43.04 -17.01 -11.42
CA ASN A 4 -42.43 -15.68 -11.53
C ASN A 4 -42.45 -14.82 -10.25
N ARG A 5 -42.34 -15.41 -9.06
CA ARG A 5 -42.19 -14.62 -7.81
C ARG A 5 -40.74 -14.63 -7.29
N PRO A 6 -40.06 -13.47 -7.18
CA PRO A 6 -38.74 -13.39 -6.58
C PRO A 6 -38.84 -13.59 -5.07
N PHE A 7 -38.02 -14.51 -4.55
CA PHE A 7 -37.91 -14.76 -3.12
C PHE A 7 -37.06 -13.65 -2.49
N CYS A 8 -37.73 -12.68 -1.86
CA CYS A 8 -37.07 -11.74 -0.97
C CYS A 8 -36.85 -12.41 0.40
N GLY A 9 -35.60 -12.67 0.75
CA GLY A 9 -35.21 -13.11 2.09
C GLY A 9 -33.79 -12.67 2.43
N ILE A 10 -33.65 -11.71 3.33
CA ILE A 10 -32.45 -11.33 4.10
C ILE A 10 -32.97 -10.90 5.49
N PRO A 11 -32.27 -11.07 6.64
CA PRO A 11 -30.88 -11.50 6.87
C PRO A 11 -30.65 -12.60 7.95
N SER A 12 -29.36 -12.99 8.06
CA SER A 12 -28.59 -13.44 9.24
C SER A 12 -28.41 -14.95 9.49
N ASP A 13 -27.19 -15.44 9.26
CA ASP A 13 -26.37 -16.08 10.30
C ASP A 13 -24.86 -15.99 9.94
N PRO A 14 -24.01 -15.41 10.82
CA PRO A 14 -22.57 -15.26 10.63
C PRO A 14 -21.78 -16.32 11.40
N THR A 15 -21.66 -17.56 10.90
CA THR A 15 -20.76 -18.55 11.52
C THR A 15 -20.19 -19.56 10.51
N HIS A 16 -19.20 -19.14 9.73
CA HIS A 16 -18.21 -20.07 9.18
C HIS A 16 -16.86 -19.84 9.88
N PHE A 17 -16.85 -20.12 11.18
CA PHE A 17 -15.63 -20.45 11.90
C PHE A 17 -15.21 -21.85 11.46
N HIS A 18 -14.13 -21.95 10.69
CA HIS A 18 -13.40 -23.21 10.62
C HIS A 18 -12.81 -23.48 12.01
N ALA A 19 -13.41 -24.45 12.70
CA ALA A 19 -12.90 -24.97 13.94
C ALA A 19 -11.50 -25.57 13.71
N GLU A 20 -10.45 -24.88 14.15
CA GLU A 20 -9.18 -25.51 14.50
C GLU A 20 -9.42 -26.37 15.76
N MET A 21 -9.93 -27.59 15.55
CA MET A 21 -9.96 -28.59 16.61
C MET A 21 -8.53 -28.97 17.01
N GLY A 22 -8.18 -28.71 18.27
CA GLY A 22 -7.13 -29.47 18.95
C GLY A 22 -5.81 -28.75 19.30
N ARG A 23 -5.75 -27.41 19.37
CA ARG A 23 -4.65 -26.74 20.07
C ARG A 23 -5.17 -25.97 21.27
N VAL A 24 -4.62 -26.29 22.44
CA VAL A 24 -4.72 -25.43 23.63
C VAL A 24 -4.25 -24.03 23.20
N PRO A 25 -5.07 -22.97 23.37
CA PRO A 25 -4.64 -21.62 23.05
C PRO A 25 -3.42 -21.29 23.90
N ASP A 26 -2.29 -21.03 23.25
CA ASP A 26 -1.11 -20.53 23.94
C ASP A 26 -1.42 -19.13 24.46
N ILE A 27 -1.69 -19.02 25.76
CA ILE A 27 -2.08 -17.79 26.46
C ILE A 27 -0.92 -16.76 26.44
N HIS A 28 0.27 -17.18 26.00
CA HIS A 28 1.48 -16.36 25.89
C HIS A 28 1.87 -16.02 24.44
N GLY A 29 1.14 -16.51 23.44
CA GLY A 29 1.42 -16.18 22.04
C GLY A 29 1.00 -14.75 21.66
N PRO A 30 1.67 -14.12 20.68
CA PRO A 30 1.26 -12.82 20.17
C PRO A 30 -0.13 -12.96 19.53
N LEU A 31 -1.06 -12.09 19.92
CA LEU A 31 -2.41 -12.08 19.35
C LEU A 31 -2.33 -11.83 17.84
N SER A 32 -2.97 -12.70 17.05
CA SER A 32 -3.16 -12.47 15.62
C SER A 32 -3.88 -11.14 15.41
N PRO A 33 -3.39 -10.26 14.54
CA PRO A 33 -4.09 -9.02 14.26
C PRO A 33 -5.48 -9.36 13.70
N PRO A 34 -6.57 -8.69 14.13
CA PRO A 34 -7.76 -8.67 13.31
C PRO A 34 -7.33 -8.01 12.00
N PHE A 35 -7.50 -8.69 10.87
CA PHE A 35 -7.15 -8.13 9.57
C PHE A 35 -7.85 -6.78 9.41
N SER A 36 -7.08 -5.70 9.53
CA SER A 36 -7.57 -4.35 9.31
C SER A 36 -8.06 -4.27 7.86
N GLN A 37 -9.26 -3.73 7.65
CA GLN A 37 -9.80 -3.52 6.30
C GLN A 37 -8.88 -2.68 5.40
N TYR A 38 -7.94 -1.95 6.02
CA TYR A 38 -6.98 -1.09 5.35
C TYR A 38 -5.68 -1.78 4.92
N ILE A 39 -5.40 -2.99 5.42
CA ILE A 39 -4.26 -3.80 4.97
C ILE A 39 -4.74 -4.65 3.78
N PRO A 40 -4.14 -4.48 2.58
CA PRO A 40 -4.48 -5.31 1.44
C PRO A 40 -4.26 -6.81 1.71
N GLN A 41 -5.08 -7.64 1.09
CA GLN A 41 -5.01 -9.10 1.20
C GLN A 41 -3.99 -9.65 0.22
N TRP A 42 -2.72 -9.68 0.62
CA TRP A 42 -1.58 -10.02 -0.25
C TRP A 42 -1.69 -11.40 -0.88
N GLU A 43 -2.31 -12.36 -0.19
CA GLU A 43 -2.58 -13.71 -0.69
C GLU A 43 -3.52 -13.72 -1.91
N LYS A 44 -4.31 -12.65 -2.09
CA LYS A 44 -5.14 -12.45 -3.26
C LYS A 44 -4.40 -11.73 -4.37
N CYS A 45 -3.16 -11.27 -4.20
CA CYS A 45 -2.40 -10.66 -5.30
C CYS A 45 -1.90 -11.73 -6.27
N GLY A 46 -1.75 -11.37 -7.54
CA GLY A 46 -1.05 -12.20 -8.52
C GLY A 46 -1.62 -12.13 -9.92
N LYS A 47 -1.07 -12.99 -10.79
CA LYS A 47 -1.44 -13.08 -12.21
C LYS A 47 -2.94 -13.31 -12.43
N HIS A 48 -3.62 -13.99 -11.51
CA HIS A 48 -5.04 -14.31 -11.64
C HIS A 48 -5.97 -13.08 -11.56
N ASN A 49 -5.49 -11.94 -11.04
CA ASN A 49 -6.22 -10.66 -11.10
C ASN A 49 -5.72 -9.75 -12.23
N CYS A 50 -4.78 -10.21 -13.04
CA CYS A 50 -4.35 -9.49 -14.24
C CYS A 50 -5.39 -9.76 -15.34
N GLY A 51 -6.20 -8.77 -15.68
CA GLY A 51 -7.33 -8.94 -16.60
C GLY A 51 -8.33 -7.79 -16.48
N ASN A 52 -8.85 -7.28 -17.60
CA ASN A 52 -9.98 -6.34 -17.65
C ASN A 52 -9.78 -4.95 -16.99
N HIS A 53 -8.55 -4.51 -16.73
CA HIS A 53 -8.25 -3.17 -16.19
C HIS A 53 -8.55 -2.02 -17.18
N HIS A 54 -8.79 -2.35 -18.45
CA HIS A 54 -9.11 -1.39 -19.50
C HIS A 54 -10.37 -0.55 -19.20
N TYR A 55 -11.31 -1.09 -18.42
CA TYR A 55 -12.56 -0.41 -18.08
C TYR A 55 -12.37 0.82 -17.18
N GLN A 56 -11.20 1.03 -16.58
CA GLN A 56 -10.89 2.27 -15.85
C GLN A 56 -10.26 3.35 -16.75
N ALA A 57 -9.68 3.01 -17.89
CA ALA A 57 -9.02 3.95 -18.82
C ALA A 57 -9.88 4.33 -20.05
N ALA A 58 -11.16 3.97 -20.06
CA ALA A 58 -12.06 4.15 -21.21
C ALA A 58 -12.36 5.62 -21.58
N TYR A 59 -11.80 6.59 -20.85
CA TYR A 59 -11.94 8.02 -21.14
C TYR A 59 -10.73 8.65 -21.86
N LEU A 60 -9.61 7.94 -22.02
CA LEU A 60 -8.33 8.56 -22.45
C LEU A 60 -7.74 8.01 -23.76
N ALA A 61 -8.33 6.95 -24.34
CA ALA A 61 -7.92 6.45 -25.65
C ALA A 61 -9.01 6.74 -26.70
N PRO A 62 -8.64 6.98 -27.98
CA PRO A 62 -9.62 7.04 -29.06
C PRO A 62 -10.48 5.76 -29.01
N PRO A 63 -11.80 5.86 -29.24
CA PRO A 63 -12.65 4.68 -29.29
C PRO A 63 -12.06 3.72 -30.32
N LEU A 64 -11.66 2.53 -29.86
CA LEU A 64 -11.28 1.46 -30.78
C LEU A 64 -12.52 1.18 -31.65
N PRO A 65 -12.37 1.13 -32.99
CA PRO A 65 -13.48 0.76 -33.85
C PRO A 65 -13.86 -0.69 -33.53
N ASP A 66 -15.17 -0.93 -33.45
CA ASP A 66 -15.85 -2.21 -33.24
C ASP A 66 -15.84 -2.83 -31.82
N PHE A 67 -16.81 -2.37 -31.02
CA PHE A 67 -17.29 -2.95 -29.76
C PHE A 67 -17.92 -4.37 -29.87
N ALA A 68 -17.69 -5.10 -30.97
CA ALA A 68 -18.35 -6.39 -31.24
C ALA A 68 -17.40 -7.61 -31.17
N GLN A 69 -16.09 -7.42 -31.05
CA GLN A 69 -15.15 -8.53 -30.92
C GLN A 69 -14.72 -8.72 -29.46
N PRO A 70 -14.65 -9.99 -28.97
CA PRO A 70 -14.08 -10.24 -27.66
C PRO A 70 -12.64 -9.72 -27.64
N PHE A 71 -12.36 -8.76 -26.73
CA PHE A 71 -11.06 -8.09 -26.57
C PHE A 71 -9.86 -9.04 -26.35
N THR A 72 -10.12 -10.35 -26.20
CA THR A 72 -9.15 -11.43 -26.13
C THR A 72 -8.29 -11.60 -27.39
N GLU A 73 -8.59 -10.93 -28.50
CA GLU A 73 -7.80 -11.04 -29.74
C GLU A 73 -6.92 -9.82 -30.02
N HIS A 74 -7.06 -8.72 -29.27
CA HIS A 74 -6.29 -7.52 -29.51
C HIS A 74 -4.93 -7.62 -28.82
N VAL A 75 -3.86 -7.53 -29.62
CA VAL A 75 -2.47 -7.55 -29.14
C VAL A 75 -1.90 -6.14 -29.20
N ARG A 76 -1.30 -5.69 -28.10
CA ARG A 76 -0.51 -4.46 -28.04
C ARG A 76 0.84 -4.74 -27.41
N ASN A 77 1.85 -3.96 -27.77
CA ASN A 77 3.17 -4.08 -27.18
C ASN A 77 3.20 -3.37 -25.84
N CYS A 78 3.77 -4.03 -24.82
CA CYS A 78 4.14 -3.34 -23.60
C CYS A 78 5.19 -2.26 -23.89
N THR A 79 4.98 -1.05 -23.38
CA THR A 79 5.87 0.10 -23.59
C THR A 79 7.31 -0.17 -23.13
N THR A 80 7.52 -0.91 -22.03
CA THR A 80 8.86 -1.13 -21.49
C THR A 80 9.61 -2.27 -22.19
N CYS A 81 9.01 -3.46 -22.31
CA CYS A 81 9.71 -4.62 -22.88
C CYS A 81 9.48 -4.80 -24.38
N ASN A 82 8.60 -4.00 -25.00
CA ASN A 82 8.20 -4.06 -26.41
C ASN A 82 7.68 -5.45 -26.86
N LEU A 83 7.36 -6.33 -25.92
CA LEU A 83 6.79 -7.63 -26.23
C LEU A 83 5.28 -7.52 -26.49
N PRO A 84 4.75 -8.24 -27.48
CA PRO A 84 3.32 -8.31 -27.73
C PRO A 84 2.62 -9.00 -26.54
N LYS A 85 1.56 -8.38 -26.04
CA LYS A 85 0.71 -8.89 -24.97
C LYS A 85 -0.75 -8.78 -25.38
N ASN A 86 -1.58 -9.66 -24.84
CA ASN A 86 -3.01 -9.47 -24.93
C ASN A 86 -3.38 -8.16 -24.22
N VAL A 87 -4.25 -7.36 -24.83
CA VAL A 87 -4.69 -6.09 -24.26
C VAL A 87 -5.28 -6.27 -22.86
N VAL A 88 -5.91 -7.41 -22.55
CA VAL A 88 -6.43 -7.69 -21.19
C VAL A 88 -5.33 -7.90 -20.15
N GLU A 89 -4.10 -8.22 -20.56
CA GLU A 89 -2.94 -8.43 -19.69
C GLU A 89 -2.10 -7.16 -19.47
N LEU A 90 -2.51 -6.04 -20.09
CA LEU A 90 -1.83 -4.75 -20.01
C LEU A 90 -2.51 -3.84 -18.98
N HIS A 91 -1.68 -3.02 -18.33
CA HIS A 91 -2.08 -1.97 -17.41
C HIS A 91 -1.86 -0.63 -18.12
N PHE A 92 -2.91 0.17 -18.19
CA PHE A 92 -2.94 1.42 -18.94
C PHE A 92 -2.71 2.58 -17.99
N LEU A 93 -1.76 3.44 -18.35
CA LEU A 93 -1.59 4.73 -17.70
C LEU A 93 -2.37 5.80 -18.46
N ASP A 94 -2.65 6.90 -17.78
CA ASP A 94 -3.40 8.03 -18.33
C ASP A 94 -2.67 8.68 -19.51
N CYS A 95 -1.34 8.78 -19.43
CA CYS A 95 -0.47 9.19 -20.54
C CYS A 95 -0.45 8.24 -21.76
N GLY A 96 -1.20 7.14 -21.74
CA GLY A 96 -1.34 6.19 -22.85
C GLY A 96 -0.27 5.08 -22.92
N HIS A 97 0.73 5.11 -22.03
CA HIS A 97 1.70 4.02 -21.91
C HIS A 97 1.07 2.76 -21.29
N THR A 98 1.58 1.60 -21.68
CA THR A 98 1.03 0.31 -21.27
C THR A 98 2.09 -0.63 -20.71
N PHE A 99 1.78 -1.28 -19.60
CA PHE A 99 2.72 -2.13 -18.88
C PHE A 99 2.17 -3.54 -18.73
N CYS A 100 2.96 -4.53 -19.14
CA CYS A 100 2.68 -5.90 -18.75
C CYS A 100 2.96 -6.08 -17.26
N ARG A 101 2.37 -7.12 -16.66
CA ARG A 101 2.58 -7.47 -15.25
C ARG A 101 4.06 -7.54 -14.84
N ASP A 102 4.91 -8.13 -15.68
CA ASP A 102 6.32 -8.29 -15.35
C ASP A 102 7.03 -6.92 -15.27
N CYS A 103 6.72 -6.02 -16.20
CA CYS A 103 7.26 -4.66 -16.19
C CYS A 103 6.68 -3.81 -15.05
N LEU A 104 5.43 -4.07 -14.65
CA LEU A 104 4.81 -3.47 -13.47
C LEU A 104 5.52 -3.89 -12.18
N ASN A 105 5.79 -5.19 -11.99
CA ASN A 105 6.56 -5.70 -10.86
C ASN A 105 7.98 -5.10 -10.82
N GLN A 106 8.65 -5.00 -11.96
CA GLN A 106 9.97 -4.38 -12.06
C GLN A 106 9.92 -2.89 -11.73
N MET A 107 8.86 -2.18 -12.11
CA MET A 107 8.66 -0.77 -11.77
C MET A 107 8.51 -0.57 -10.25
N ALA A 108 7.70 -1.40 -9.59
CA ALA A 108 7.58 -1.38 -8.13
C ALA A 108 8.92 -1.68 -7.43
N THR A 109 9.69 -2.62 -7.97
CA THR A 109 11.03 -2.94 -7.43
C THR A 109 11.99 -1.76 -7.59
N ARG A 110 12.04 -1.13 -8.77
CA ARG A 110 12.85 0.08 -9.01
C ARG A 110 12.41 1.28 -8.15
N THR A 111 11.12 1.37 -7.85
CA THR A 111 10.57 2.37 -6.93
C THR A 111 11.17 2.18 -5.55
N HIS A 112 11.09 0.96 -5.01
CA HIS A 112 11.67 0.61 -3.72
C HIS A 112 13.16 0.94 -3.63
N GLU A 113 13.93 0.54 -4.65
CA GLU A 113 15.37 0.81 -4.74
C GLU A 113 15.67 2.32 -4.77
N SER A 114 14.89 3.10 -5.52
CA SER A 114 15.05 4.55 -5.59
C SER A 114 14.75 5.22 -4.25
N ILE A 115 13.68 4.79 -3.55
CA ILE A 115 13.32 5.28 -2.23
C ILE A 115 14.46 5.01 -1.23
N LYS A 116 15.01 3.79 -1.22
CA LYS A 116 16.15 3.46 -0.37
C LYS A 116 17.38 4.31 -0.68
N ALA A 117 17.72 4.46 -1.97
CA ALA A 117 18.91 5.21 -2.39
C ALA A 117 18.80 6.71 -2.11
N LYS A 118 17.60 7.28 -2.20
CA LYS A 118 17.34 8.72 -2.07
C LYS A 118 16.63 9.10 -0.77
N LYS A 119 16.63 8.20 0.22
CA LYS A 119 15.79 8.30 1.42
C LYS A 119 15.86 9.66 2.11
N ALA A 120 17.06 10.16 2.39
CA ALA A 120 17.23 11.41 3.12
C ALA A 120 16.61 12.62 2.38
N LYS A 121 16.79 12.70 1.06
CA LYS A 121 16.22 13.78 0.24
C LYS A 121 14.69 13.64 0.11
N LEU A 122 14.18 12.42 -0.05
CA LEU A 122 12.74 12.17 -0.08
C LEU A 122 12.09 12.56 1.25
N ASP A 123 12.66 12.13 2.38
CA ASP A 123 12.14 12.46 3.72
C ASP A 123 12.09 13.99 3.95
N GLU A 124 13.08 14.74 3.45
CA GLU A 124 13.10 16.20 3.51
C GLU A 124 11.99 16.84 2.67
N LEU A 125 11.84 16.43 1.41
CA LEU A 125 10.81 16.95 0.51
C LEU A 125 9.40 16.65 1.02
N ILE A 126 9.15 15.43 1.50
CA ILE A 126 7.87 15.05 2.10
C ILE A 126 7.56 15.94 3.32
N GLY A 127 8.56 16.19 4.17
CA GLY A 127 8.41 17.08 5.32
C GLY A 127 8.07 18.52 4.92
N ASN A 128 8.74 19.05 3.89
CA ASN A 128 8.51 20.39 3.38
C ASN A 128 7.12 20.54 2.72
N ALA A 129 6.72 19.57 1.90
CA ALA A 129 5.39 19.54 1.27
C ALA A 129 4.28 19.59 2.34
N PHE A 130 4.38 18.72 3.35
CA PHE A 130 3.41 18.71 4.45
C PHE A 130 3.39 20.00 5.28
N ALA A 131 4.57 20.61 5.49
CA ALA A 131 4.65 21.90 6.18
C ALA A 131 3.95 23.03 5.39
N LEU A 132 4.04 22.99 4.05
CA LEU A 132 3.34 23.93 3.17
C LEU A 132 1.82 23.70 3.18
N GLU A 133 1.36 22.46 3.10
CA GLU A 133 -0.08 22.12 3.22
C GLU A 133 -0.65 22.66 4.54
N LYS A 134 0.05 22.40 5.65
CA LYS A 134 -0.35 22.91 6.97
C LYS A 134 -0.30 24.44 7.06
N ALA A 135 0.65 25.08 6.38
CA ALA A 135 0.69 26.54 6.32
C ALA A 135 -0.48 27.11 5.50
N ALA A 136 -0.92 26.42 4.45
CA ALA A 136 -2.07 26.78 3.64
C ALA A 136 -3.37 26.79 4.45
N GLU A 137 -3.57 25.78 5.32
CA GLU A 137 -4.72 25.70 6.25
C GLU A 137 -4.83 26.92 7.18
N HIS A 138 -3.69 27.55 7.49
CA HIS A 138 -3.60 28.71 8.38
C HIS A 138 -3.37 30.03 7.64
N ALA A 139 -3.47 30.04 6.31
CA ALA A 139 -3.20 31.21 5.51
C ALA A 139 -4.23 32.33 5.78
N ALA A 140 -3.76 33.58 5.76
CA ALA A 140 -4.60 34.75 6.01
C ALA A 140 -5.61 35.03 4.88
N SER A 141 -5.46 34.40 3.70
CA SER A 141 -6.33 34.57 2.56
C SER A 141 -6.34 33.33 1.66
N ALA A 142 -7.40 33.18 0.86
CA ALA A 142 -7.52 32.09 -0.12
C ALA A 142 -6.43 32.15 -1.21
N VAL A 143 -5.99 33.35 -1.60
CA VAL A 143 -4.90 33.51 -2.58
C VAL A 143 -3.57 33.00 -2.01
N ALA A 144 -3.32 33.30 -0.73
CA ALA A 144 -2.12 32.81 -0.06
C ALA A 144 -2.18 31.30 0.17
N ALA A 145 -3.37 30.76 0.52
CA ALA A 145 -3.60 29.32 0.63
C ALA A 145 -3.30 28.60 -0.70
N GLY A 146 -3.90 29.05 -1.80
CA GLY A 146 -3.70 28.43 -3.11
C GLY A 146 -2.24 28.46 -3.57
N ALA A 147 -1.51 29.55 -3.32
CA ALA A 147 -0.08 29.61 -3.66
C ALA A 147 0.78 28.63 -2.84
N LEU A 148 0.40 28.35 -1.58
CA LEU A 148 1.09 27.36 -0.74
C LEU A 148 0.73 25.93 -1.16
N GLU A 149 -0.53 25.68 -1.51
CA GLU A 149 -1.00 24.40 -2.07
C GLU A 149 -0.26 24.08 -3.38
N ASP A 150 -0.16 25.04 -4.32
CA ASP A 150 0.57 24.86 -5.58
C ASP A 150 2.05 24.49 -5.35
N MET A 151 2.69 25.08 -4.33
CA MET A 151 4.06 24.74 -3.96
C MET A 151 4.17 23.35 -3.34
N ALA A 152 3.21 22.96 -2.50
CA ALA A 152 3.15 21.63 -1.91
C ALA A 152 2.94 20.55 -2.99
N ASP A 153 2.01 20.76 -3.91
CA ASP A 153 1.72 19.87 -5.03
C ASP A 153 2.95 19.69 -5.93
N ALA A 154 3.69 20.76 -6.21
CA ALA A 154 4.93 20.70 -6.98
C ALA A 154 6.01 19.86 -6.26
N MET A 155 6.14 19.99 -4.94
CA MET A 155 7.07 19.18 -4.15
C MET A 155 6.64 17.70 -4.12
N THR A 156 5.35 17.44 -3.96
CA THR A 156 4.79 16.09 -4.00
C THR A 156 5.04 15.44 -5.37
N ALA A 157 4.88 16.18 -6.47
CA ALA A 157 5.23 15.71 -7.81
C ALA A 157 6.73 15.38 -7.94
N GLU A 158 7.64 16.20 -7.37
CA GLU A 158 9.07 15.90 -7.31
C GLU A 158 9.36 14.62 -6.50
N VAL A 159 8.67 14.40 -5.38
CA VAL A 159 8.79 13.18 -4.57
C VAL A 159 8.46 11.94 -5.41
N PHE A 160 7.32 11.95 -6.12
CA PHE A 160 6.93 10.83 -6.98
C PHE A 160 7.88 10.63 -8.17
N ASP A 161 8.36 11.71 -8.79
CA ASP A 161 9.35 11.64 -9.87
C ASP A 161 10.67 11.01 -9.39
N MET A 162 11.20 11.48 -8.26
CA MET A 162 12.41 10.91 -7.67
C MET A 162 12.24 9.45 -7.28
N ALA A 163 11.04 9.03 -6.90
CA ALA A 163 10.69 7.65 -6.56
C ALA A 163 10.46 6.76 -7.80
N ASN A 164 10.63 7.25 -9.03
CA ASN A 164 10.29 6.53 -10.27
C ASN A 164 8.79 6.18 -10.40
N LEU A 165 7.93 7.02 -9.82
CA LEU A 165 6.47 6.91 -9.89
C LEU A 165 5.87 7.97 -10.82
N SER A 166 6.63 8.40 -11.84
CA SER A 166 6.18 9.34 -12.86
C SER A 166 6.30 8.75 -14.27
N CYS A 167 5.36 9.11 -15.15
CA CYS A 167 5.41 8.81 -16.58
C CYS A 167 4.84 9.99 -17.36
N CYS A 168 5.57 10.53 -18.33
CA CYS A 168 5.13 11.70 -19.11
C CYS A 168 4.67 12.91 -18.25
N ARG A 169 5.31 13.10 -17.08
CA ARG A 169 4.95 14.11 -16.04
C ARG A 169 3.66 13.85 -15.27
N GLU A 170 3.05 12.68 -15.45
CA GLU A 170 1.90 12.24 -14.66
C GLU A 170 2.35 11.22 -13.61
N THR A 171 1.74 11.26 -12.43
CA THR A 171 1.99 10.26 -11.38
C THR A 171 1.42 8.92 -11.81
N ILE A 172 2.23 7.86 -11.71
CA ILE A 172 1.78 6.49 -11.98
C ILE A 172 0.94 6.03 -10.79
N PRO A 173 -0.34 5.65 -10.99
CA PRO A 173 -1.21 5.17 -9.92
C PRO A 173 -0.88 3.71 -9.56
N LEU A 174 0.37 3.45 -9.16
CA LEU A 174 0.90 2.10 -8.94
C LEU A 174 0.09 1.34 -7.86
N GLY A 175 -0.48 2.07 -6.91
CA GLY A 175 -1.39 1.56 -5.88
C GLY A 175 -2.67 0.91 -6.44
N SER A 176 -3.17 1.38 -7.59
CA SER A 176 -4.35 0.81 -8.24
C SER A 176 -4.09 -0.59 -8.83
N PHE A 177 -2.82 -0.95 -9.03
CA PHE A 177 -2.42 -2.22 -9.64
C PHE A 177 -1.86 -3.25 -8.65
N LEU A 178 -1.92 -2.99 -7.34
CA LEU A 178 -1.34 -3.86 -6.30
C LEU A 178 -1.80 -5.33 -6.41
N TYR A 179 -3.07 -5.58 -6.69
CA TYR A 179 -3.61 -6.95 -6.78
C TYR A 179 -3.14 -7.73 -8.02
N CYS A 180 -2.55 -7.05 -9.00
CA CYS A 180 -1.99 -7.69 -10.20
C CYS A 180 -0.53 -8.12 -10.01
N MET A 181 0.17 -7.47 -9.09
CA MET A 181 1.59 -7.73 -8.79
C MET A 181 1.79 -9.06 -8.07
N ASP A 182 3.04 -9.51 -7.98
CA ASP A 182 3.37 -10.62 -7.07
C ASP A 182 3.14 -10.20 -5.61
N PRO A 183 2.65 -11.08 -4.72
CA PRO A 183 2.31 -10.73 -3.34
C PRO A 183 3.39 -9.98 -2.57
N ALA A 184 4.65 -10.41 -2.68
CA ALA A 184 5.77 -9.76 -2.02
C ALA A 184 6.06 -8.35 -2.59
N VAL A 185 5.92 -8.19 -3.91
CA VAL A 185 6.11 -6.92 -4.60
C VAL A 185 4.97 -5.96 -4.26
N ALA A 186 3.72 -6.44 -4.23
CA ALA A 186 2.54 -5.67 -3.84
C ALA A 186 2.69 -5.13 -2.41
N LEU A 187 3.11 -5.98 -1.47
CA LEU A 187 3.36 -5.56 -0.09
C LEU A 187 4.39 -4.43 -0.03
N GLN A 188 5.53 -4.61 -0.70
CA GLN A 188 6.59 -3.61 -0.69
C GLN A 188 6.13 -2.30 -1.34
N CYS A 189 5.47 -2.38 -2.49
CA CYS A 189 4.92 -1.24 -3.21
C CYS A 189 3.92 -0.46 -2.36
N TRP A 190 3.03 -1.16 -1.63
CA TRP A 190 2.07 -0.51 -0.76
C TRP A 190 2.75 0.23 0.40
N LEU A 191 3.72 -0.39 1.05
CA LEU A 191 4.51 0.25 2.10
C LEU A 191 5.29 1.46 1.57
N ASP A 192 5.85 1.36 0.38
CA ASP A 192 6.59 2.44 -0.27
C ASP A 192 5.67 3.62 -0.61
N ILE A 193 4.48 3.37 -1.18
CA ILE A 193 3.48 4.41 -1.44
C ILE A 193 3.02 5.05 -0.13
N ASP A 194 2.73 4.25 0.89
CA ASP A 194 2.30 4.77 2.19
C ASP A 194 3.40 5.58 2.89
N HIS A 195 4.65 5.16 2.76
CA HIS A 195 5.82 5.90 3.24
C HIS A 195 5.93 7.28 2.57
N LEU A 196 5.77 7.35 1.25
CA LEU A 196 5.83 8.61 0.50
C LEU A 196 4.68 9.58 0.85
N ASN A 197 3.52 9.05 1.22
CA ASN A 197 2.35 9.84 1.61
C ASN A 197 2.31 10.19 3.11
N THR A 198 3.27 9.71 3.91
CA THR A 198 3.27 9.92 5.35
C THR A 198 4.42 10.88 5.71
N PRO A 199 4.17 11.96 6.48
CA PRO A 199 5.23 12.81 6.99
C PRO A 199 6.20 12.02 7.87
N ARG A 200 7.49 12.39 7.85
CA ARG A 200 8.54 11.68 8.61
C ARG A 200 8.23 11.57 10.11
N GLU A 201 7.63 12.60 10.70
CA GLU A 201 7.23 12.63 12.11
C GLU A 201 6.09 11.66 12.46
N CYS A 202 5.44 11.10 11.45
CA CYS A 202 4.38 10.11 11.58
C CYS A 202 4.86 8.71 11.16
N HIS A 203 6.11 8.55 10.73
CA HIS A 203 6.65 7.24 10.35
C HIS A 203 6.79 6.34 11.56
N ASN A 204 6.10 5.19 11.52
CA ASN A 204 6.33 4.14 12.50
C ASN A 204 7.42 3.21 11.98
N ILE A 205 8.34 2.83 12.87
CA ILE A 205 9.42 1.89 12.56
C ILE A 205 9.21 0.64 13.40
N CYS A 206 9.36 -0.53 12.78
CA CYS A 206 9.25 -1.80 13.47
C CYS A 206 10.26 -1.88 14.63
N GLY A 207 9.76 -2.14 15.83
CA GLY A 207 10.55 -2.23 17.06
C GLY A 207 11.43 -3.48 17.19
N TRP A 208 11.34 -4.42 16.26
CA TRP A 208 12.18 -5.62 16.25
C TRP A 208 13.61 -5.26 15.81
N PRO A 209 14.66 -5.62 16.58
CA PRO A 209 16.04 -5.19 16.31
C PRO A 209 16.56 -5.56 14.92
N ASP A 210 16.08 -6.67 14.36
CA ASP A 210 16.48 -7.18 13.05
C ASP A 210 15.58 -6.71 11.90
N CYS A 211 14.46 -6.05 12.19
CA CYS A 211 13.51 -5.62 11.17
C CYS A 211 13.71 -4.15 10.78
N GLY A 212 13.46 -3.22 11.71
CA GLY A 212 13.57 -1.78 11.43
C GLY A 212 12.76 -1.25 10.24
N ALA A 213 11.82 -2.04 9.69
CA ALA A 213 11.03 -1.65 8.53
C ALA A 213 10.02 -0.56 8.88
N PHE A 214 9.66 0.28 7.91
CA PHE A 214 8.51 1.16 8.02
C PHE A 214 7.22 0.35 8.25
N VAL A 215 6.35 0.86 9.12
CA VAL A 215 5.04 0.26 9.43
C VAL A 215 3.97 1.33 9.24
N SER A 216 3.01 1.04 8.38
CA SER A 216 1.85 1.90 8.17
C SER A 216 1.03 2.03 9.47
N ASP A 217 0.46 3.20 9.73
CA ASP A 217 -0.52 3.41 10.80
C ASP A 217 -1.79 2.57 10.60
N LYS A 218 -2.12 2.25 9.33
CA LYS A 218 -3.20 1.34 8.91
C LYS A 218 -3.00 -0.09 9.42
N CYS A 219 -1.79 -0.43 9.87
CA CYS A 219 -1.49 -1.70 10.52
C CYS A 219 -1.84 -1.72 12.02
N GLY A 220 -2.44 -0.66 12.55
CA GLY A 220 -2.87 -0.56 13.94
C GLY A 220 -4.15 -1.32 14.27
N PHE A 221 -4.16 -1.96 15.44
CA PHE A 221 -5.32 -2.65 15.97
C PHE A 221 -5.37 -2.59 17.50
N TYR A 222 -6.57 -2.85 18.05
CA TYR A 222 -6.79 -2.98 19.49
C TYR A 222 -6.95 -4.46 19.86
N PRO A 223 -6.02 -5.08 20.61
CA PRO A 223 -6.00 -6.52 20.85
C PRO A 223 -7.25 -7.09 21.54
N ARG A 224 -8.08 -6.25 22.19
CA ARG A 224 -9.37 -6.64 22.80
C ARG A 224 -10.45 -5.55 22.67
N GLY A 225 -10.36 -4.72 21.63
CA GLY A 225 -11.24 -3.55 21.45
C GLY A 225 -11.08 -2.43 22.50
N LYS A 226 -10.20 -2.64 23.48
CA LYS A 226 -9.82 -1.68 24.54
C LYS A 226 -8.32 -1.81 24.79
N GLY A 227 -7.64 -0.72 25.10
CA GLY A 227 -6.22 -0.69 25.44
C GLY A 227 -5.35 0.11 24.46
N PRO A 228 -4.01 0.03 24.58
CA PRO A 228 -3.10 0.72 23.67
C PRO A 228 -3.17 0.12 22.26
N VAL A 229 -2.98 0.97 21.25
CA VAL A 229 -2.84 0.54 19.85
C VAL A 229 -1.60 -0.33 19.71
N VAL A 230 -1.78 -1.50 19.10
CA VAL A 230 -0.71 -2.40 18.66
C VAL A 230 -0.56 -2.24 17.16
N LEU A 231 0.67 -2.09 16.66
CA LEU A 231 0.95 -2.14 15.22
C LEU A 231 1.44 -3.54 14.84
N HIS A 232 0.91 -4.08 13.76
CA HIS A 232 1.44 -5.27 13.10
C HIS A 232 2.44 -4.89 12.02
N CYS A 233 3.68 -5.39 12.07
CA CYS A 233 4.65 -5.18 10.99
C CYS A 233 4.45 -6.24 9.90
N PRO A 234 4.01 -5.88 8.69
CA PRO A 234 3.78 -6.87 7.64
C PRO A 234 5.09 -7.45 7.08
N SER A 235 6.23 -6.76 7.25
CA SER A 235 7.55 -7.22 6.78
C SER A 235 8.10 -8.39 7.61
N CYS A 236 8.05 -8.32 8.96
CA CYS A 236 8.54 -9.39 9.83
C CYS A 236 7.43 -10.21 10.52
N ARG A 237 6.16 -9.82 10.34
CA ARG A 237 4.97 -10.36 11.02
C ARG A 237 5.00 -10.22 12.53
N GLY A 238 5.86 -9.33 13.05
CA GLY A 238 5.96 -9.02 14.47
C GLY A 238 4.96 -7.95 14.89
N ASN A 239 4.52 -8.00 16.14
CA ASN A 239 3.68 -6.97 16.74
C ASN A 239 4.51 -6.05 17.65
N GLY A 240 4.16 -4.78 17.70
CA GLY A 240 4.79 -3.78 18.57
C GLY A 240 3.75 -2.87 19.23
N GLN A 241 4.01 -2.44 20.46
CA GLN A 241 3.15 -1.49 21.18
C GLN A 241 3.78 -0.10 21.24
N LEU A 242 2.93 0.93 21.13
CA LEU A 242 3.39 2.30 21.25
C LEU A 242 3.67 2.54 22.72
N ILE A 243 4.93 2.75 23.07
CA ILE A 243 5.22 3.46 24.30
C ILE A 243 5.28 4.92 23.90
N LYS A 244 4.23 5.69 24.23
CA LYS A 244 4.33 7.15 24.21
C LYS A 244 5.50 7.49 25.14
N ARG A 245 6.66 7.89 24.59
CA ARG A 245 7.65 8.59 25.41
C ARG A 245 6.99 9.88 25.89
N ALA A 246 6.71 9.93 27.19
CA ALA A 246 6.51 11.19 27.88
C ALA A 246 7.90 11.83 28.03
N ASP A 247 8.43 12.44 26.97
CA ASP A 247 9.59 13.32 27.07
C ASP A 247 9.07 14.77 26.94
N PRO A 248 9.09 15.58 28.01
CA PRO A 248 8.62 16.97 27.97
C PRO A 248 9.56 17.93 27.21
N VAL A 249 10.70 17.44 26.69
CA VAL A 249 11.85 18.28 26.31
C VAL A 249 12.24 18.19 24.83
N ALA A 250 11.65 17.28 24.04
CA ALA A 250 11.97 17.15 22.62
C ALA A 250 10.85 17.74 21.75
N GLY A 251 11.22 18.69 20.87
CA GLY A 251 10.33 19.32 19.89
C GLY A 251 9.72 18.36 18.84
N PRO A 252 9.05 18.89 17.80
CA PRO A 252 8.30 18.10 16.83
C PRO A 252 9.27 17.30 15.97
N GLY A 253 9.31 15.99 16.23
CA GLY A 253 10.28 15.08 15.66
C GLY A 253 10.02 13.68 16.20
N ARG A 254 8.79 13.19 16.06
CA ARG A 254 8.35 11.93 16.67
C ARG A 254 8.66 10.73 15.78
N GLY A 255 9.87 10.19 15.89
CA GLY A 255 10.04 8.77 15.60
C GLY A 255 9.39 7.96 16.73
N HIS A 256 8.29 7.27 16.47
CA HIS A 256 7.72 6.34 17.45
C HIS A 256 8.59 5.07 17.49
N VAL A 257 9.31 4.85 18.60
CA VAL A 257 10.05 3.61 18.86
C VAL A 257 9.13 2.63 19.58
N TRP A 258 8.89 1.48 18.96
CA TRP A 258 7.95 0.47 19.43
C TRP A 258 8.71 -0.63 20.19
N ILE A 259 8.12 -1.18 21.27
CA ILE A 259 8.70 -2.34 21.95
C ILE A 259 8.01 -3.62 21.43
N PRO A 260 8.77 -4.68 21.08
CA PRO A 260 8.20 -5.97 20.73
C PRO A 260 7.23 -6.45 21.80
N THR A 261 6.00 -6.79 21.42
CA THR A 261 5.15 -7.60 22.30
C THR A 261 5.74 -9.01 22.30
N SER A 262 5.96 -9.59 23.47
CA SER A 262 6.64 -10.88 23.66
C SER A 262 6.21 -11.94 22.64
N GLN A 263 7.19 -12.37 21.83
CA GLN A 263 7.21 -13.47 20.84
C GLN A 263 6.91 -13.11 19.36
N PRO A 264 7.77 -13.54 18.42
CA PRO A 264 7.50 -13.53 16.98
C PRO A 264 6.59 -14.70 16.60
N LEU A 265 5.72 -14.52 15.60
CA LEU A 265 5.04 -15.64 14.95
C LEU A 265 6.09 -16.50 14.20
N LYS A 266 6.62 -17.52 14.90
CA LYS A 266 7.43 -18.65 14.41
C LYS A 266 8.19 -18.40 13.09
N ARG A 267 9.39 -17.82 13.16
CA ARG A 267 10.46 -18.20 12.23
C ARG A 267 10.92 -19.61 12.65
N ASN A 268 10.72 -20.61 11.80
CA ASN A 268 11.45 -21.86 11.91
C ASN A 268 12.94 -21.55 11.66
N TYR A 269 13.67 -21.21 12.71
CA TYR A 269 15.12 -21.36 12.69
C TYR A 269 15.39 -22.85 12.91
N THR A 270 15.81 -23.54 11.85
CA THR A 270 16.53 -24.79 12.01
C THR A 270 17.73 -24.51 12.90
N SER A 271 17.75 -25.14 14.07
CA SER A 271 18.85 -25.12 15.02
C SER A 271 20.12 -25.63 14.36
N GLY A 272 21.02 -24.71 14.04
CA GLY A 272 22.42 -25.02 13.80
C GLY A 272 23.19 -24.81 15.09
N LEU A 273 23.52 -25.92 15.74
CA LEU A 273 24.50 -26.02 16.83
C LEU A 273 25.80 -25.28 16.51
N LEU A 274 26.29 -24.49 17.49
CA LEU A 274 27.57 -24.70 18.18
C LEU A 274 27.64 -23.78 19.41
#